data_AF-A0AAW0VSU0-F1
#
_entry.id   AF-A0AAW0VSU0-F1
#
_cell.length_a   1.000
_cell.length_b   1.000
_cell.length_c   1.000
_cell.angle_alpha   90.00
_cell.angle_beta   90.00
_cell.angle_gamma   90.00
#
_symmetry.space_group_name_H-M   'P 1'
#
loop_
_entity.id
_entity.type
_entity.pdbx_description
1 polymer ?
#
loop_
_entity_poly.entity_id
_entity_poly.type
_entity_poly.pdbx_seq_one_letter_code
_entity_poly.pdbx_strand_id
1 'polypeptide(L)'
;TTASDDHLQSLQHRRHLKLFTGCLTDGGLRMLQQCQQLRWLSLAVVSDDHAVCLLPQLYQIVTSTLHQLNSLNVRVSATAVSAAALTKLPSTEVMLELTDVSDDIVEDACVLAQKLQPTGG
;
A
#
# COMPACT_ATOMS: atom_id res chain seq x y z
N THR A 1 -20.67 17.19 9.61
CA THR A 1 -20.80 15.94 10.39
C THR A 1 -20.36 14.79 9.51
N THR A 2 -19.04 14.59 9.43
CA THR A 2 -18.40 13.59 8.58
C THR A 2 -18.36 12.26 9.33
N ALA A 3 -19.20 11.30 8.93
CA ALA A 3 -19.25 9.94 9.47
C ALA A 3 -17.93 9.14 9.31
N SER A 4 -16.88 9.77 8.78
CA SER A 4 -15.55 9.19 8.57
C SER A 4 -14.75 9.12 9.87
N ASP A 5 -14.73 10.14 10.71
CA ASP A 5 -13.80 10.21 11.85
C ASP A 5 -14.12 9.20 12.97
N ASP A 6 -15.40 8.99 13.30
CA ASP A 6 -15.83 8.02 14.32
C ASP A 6 -15.62 6.57 13.87
N HIS A 7 -15.83 6.28 12.58
CA HIS A 7 -15.55 4.95 12.02
C HIS A 7 -14.05 4.64 12.05
N LEU A 8 -13.20 5.66 11.86
CA LEU A 8 -11.75 5.52 11.80
C LEU A 8 -11.11 5.43 13.20
N GLN A 9 -11.66 6.06 14.25
CA GLN A 9 -11.21 5.86 15.64
C GLN A 9 -11.33 4.39 16.09
N SER A 10 -12.37 3.68 15.62
CA SER A 10 -12.55 2.26 15.91
C SER A 10 -11.45 1.36 15.30
N LEU A 11 -10.65 1.89 14.36
CA LEU A 11 -9.60 1.16 13.66
C LEU A 11 -8.27 1.11 14.43
N GLN A 12 -8.07 1.97 15.45
CA GLN A 12 -6.82 2.03 16.23
C GLN A 12 -6.44 0.69 16.90
N HIS A 13 -7.44 -0.15 17.17
CA HIS A 13 -7.26 -1.46 17.80
C HIS A 13 -7.24 -2.62 16.80
N ARG A 14 -7.39 -2.34 15.50
CA ARG A 14 -7.49 -3.40 14.49
C ARG A 14 -6.10 -3.90 14.09
N ARG A 15 -5.97 -5.23 14.12
CA ARG A 15 -4.80 -5.94 13.61
C ARG A 15 -4.84 -6.14 12.10
N HIS A 16 -6.03 -6.09 11.49
CA HIS A 16 -6.24 -6.27 10.06
C HIS A 16 -7.08 -5.11 9.53
N LEU A 17 -6.57 -4.41 8.52
CA LEU A 17 -7.28 -3.32 7.86
C LEU A 17 -7.24 -3.51 6.35
N LYS A 18 -8.41 -3.47 5.74
CA LYS A 18 -8.62 -3.61 4.29
C LYS A 18 -9.29 -2.33 3.82
N LEU A 19 -8.57 -1.48 3.09
CA LEU A 19 -9.11 -0.26 2.50
C LEU A 19 -9.21 -0.45 0.98
N PHE A 20 -10.42 -0.70 0.51
CA PHE A 20 -10.74 -0.61 -0.91
C PHE A 20 -11.39 0.73 -1.14
N THR A 21 -10.98 1.40 -2.23
CA THR A 21 -11.57 2.59 -2.86
C THR A 21 -10.67 3.83 -2.87
N GLY A 22 -10.48 4.32 -4.10
CA GLY A 22 -10.49 5.69 -4.61
C GLY A 22 -9.69 6.80 -3.94
N CYS A 23 -9.76 6.92 -2.62
CA CYS A 23 -9.39 8.17 -1.95
C CYS A 23 -8.82 7.89 -0.57
N LEU A 24 -7.72 7.12 -0.48
CA LEU A 24 -6.85 7.24 0.68
C LEU A 24 -6.22 8.64 0.61
N THR A 25 -6.91 9.63 1.20
CA THR A 25 -6.45 11.02 1.26
C THR A 25 -5.39 11.17 2.35
N ASP A 26 -4.76 12.35 2.41
CA ASP A 26 -3.84 12.70 3.50
C ASP A 26 -4.48 12.49 4.90
N GLY A 27 -5.80 12.68 5.02
CA GLY A 27 -6.55 12.37 6.24
C GLY A 27 -6.55 10.88 6.59
N GLY A 28 -6.75 10.01 5.59
CA GLY A 28 -6.66 8.56 5.76
C GLY A 28 -5.26 8.09 6.14
N LEU A 29 -4.23 8.72 5.57
CA LEU A 29 -2.83 8.45 5.91
C LEU A 29 -2.49 8.86 7.36
N ARG A 30 -2.97 10.03 7.82
CA ARG A 30 -2.80 10.45 9.23
C ARG A 30 -3.50 9.50 10.20
N MET A 31 -4.63 8.93 9.83
CA MET A 31 -5.33 7.95 10.67
C MET A 31 -4.60 6.61 10.71
N LEU A 32 -4.00 6.18 9.59
CA LEU A 32 -3.13 5.00 9.53
C LEU A 32 -1.96 5.10 10.51
N GLN A 33 -1.37 6.29 10.70
CA GLN A 33 -0.32 6.51 11.71
C GLN A 33 -0.79 6.25 13.15
N GLN A 34 -2.08 6.34 13.42
CA GLN A 34 -2.63 6.07 14.75
C GLN A 34 -2.88 4.56 14.98
N CYS A 35 -2.79 3.74 13.94
CA CYS A 35 -3.09 2.31 14.01
C CYS A 35 -1.85 1.46 14.32
N GLN A 36 -1.12 1.77 15.40
CA GLN A 36 0.18 1.12 15.72
C GLN A 36 0.12 -0.39 15.97
N GLN A 37 -1.08 -0.95 16.19
CA GLN A 37 -1.29 -2.38 16.37
C GLN A 37 -1.59 -3.14 15.09
N LEU A 38 -1.54 -2.48 13.92
CA LEU A 38 -1.79 -3.13 12.65
C LEU A 38 -0.72 -4.18 12.36
N ARG A 39 -1.17 -5.38 11.98
CA ARG A 39 -0.32 -6.49 11.54
C ARG A 39 -0.47 -6.79 10.06
N TRP A 40 -1.65 -6.47 9.53
CA TRP A 40 -1.98 -6.68 8.12
C TRP A 40 -2.70 -5.46 7.56
N LEU A 41 -2.15 -4.91 6.48
CA LEU A 41 -2.72 -3.80 5.75
C LEU A 41 -2.94 -4.23 4.31
N SER A 42 -4.16 -4.08 3.81
CA SER A 42 -4.46 -4.25 2.39
C SER A 42 -5.07 -2.97 1.85
N LEU A 43 -4.48 -2.44 0.79
CA LEU A 43 -4.90 -1.22 0.13
C LEU A 43 -5.19 -1.52 -1.33
N ALA A 44 -6.27 -0.94 -1.87
CA ALA A 44 -6.48 -0.90 -3.31
C ALA A 44 -6.45 0.54 -3.80
N VAL A 45 -5.43 0.87 -4.58
CA VAL A 45 -5.24 2.15 -5.24
C VAL A 45 -5.88 2.09 -6.61
N VAL A 46 -6.70 3.10 -6.92
CA VAL A 46 -7.65 3.08 -8.04
C VAL A 46 -7.15 3.85 -9.26
N SER A 47 -6.09 4.66 -9.14
CA SER A 47 -5.56 5.44 -10.27
C SER A 47 -4.05 5.65 -10.19
N ASP A 48 -3.42 5.76 -11.36
CA ASP A 48 -1.97 5.89 -11.55
C ASP A 48 -1.37 7.08 -10.82
N ASP A 49 -1.96 8.27 -10.98
CA ASP A 49 -1.48 9.50 -10.32
C ASP A 49 -1.54 9.40 -8.79
N HIS A 50 -2.58 8.75 -8.25
CA HIS A 50 -2.69 8.52 -6.81
C HIS A 50 -1.64 7.54 -6.32
N ALA A 51 -1.34 6.45 -7.07
CA ALA A 51 -0.36 5.46 -6.63
C ALA A 51 1.03 6.07 -6.47
N VAL A 52 1.44 6.90 -7.44
CA VAL A 52 2.75 7.56 -7.42
C VAL A 52 2.90 8.50 -6.23
N CYS A 53 1.85 9.25 -5.88
CA CYS A 53 1.87 10.16 -4.72
C CYS A 53 1.69 9.45 -3.37
N LEU A 54 0.92 8.36 -3.33
CA LEU A 54 0.53 7.68 -2.10
C LEU A 54 1.54 6.66 -1.62
N LEU A 55 2.13 5.87 -2.53
CA LEU A 55 3.08 4.80 -2.19
C LEU A 55 4.27 5.31 -1.36
N PRO A 56 4.93 6.44 -1.68
CA PRO A 56 6.03 6.96 -0.87
C PRO A 56 5.61 7.36 0.54
N GLN A 57 4.43 7.96 0.69
CA GLN A 57 3.90 8.35 1.99
C GLN A 57 3.53 7.13 2.83
N LEU A 58 2.88 6.15 2.20
CA LEU A 58 2.54 4.88 2.82
C LEU A 58 3.81 4.16 3.30
N TYR A 59 4.85 4.11 2.47
CA TYR A 59 6.14 3.53 2.84
C TYR A 59 6.71 4.17 4.11
N GLN A 60 6.69 5.50 4.18
CA GLN A 60 7.15 6.22 5.36
C GLN A 60 6.34 5.85 6.60
N ILE A 61 5.01 5.75 6.50
CA ILE A 61 4.15 5.39 7.63
C ILE A 61 4.40 3.94 8.08
N VAL A 62 4.50 3.02 7.13
CA VAL A 62 4.75 1.60 7.44
C VAL A 62 6.08 1.43 8.15
N THR A 63 7.13 2.06 7.65
CA THR A 63 8.49 1.94 8.21
C THR A 63 8.67 2.71 9.53
N SER A 64 8.06 3.89 9.68
CA SER A 64 8.25 4.76 10.86
C SER A 64 7.24 4.55 11.98
N THR A 65 6.06 4.00 11.68
CA THR A 65 4.94 3.98 12.62
C THR A 65 4.36 2.58 12.80
N LEU A 66 4.17 1.83 11.72
CA LEU A 66 3.56 0.49 11.76
C LEU A 66 4.61 -0.60 11.95
N HIS A 67 5.40 -0.53 13.04
CA HIS A 67 6.47 -1.49 13.31
C HIS A 67 5.99 -2.93 13.54
N GLN A 68 4.70 -3.13 13.84
CA GLN A 68 4.10 -4.46 13.98
C GLN A 68 3.50 -5.00 12.67
N LEU A 69 3.64 -4.26 11.56
CA LEU A 69 3.11 -4.69 10.28
C LEU A 69 3.96 -5.85 9.76
N ASN A 70 3.31 -7.01 9.62
CA ASN A 70 3.93 -8.23 9.14
C ASN A 70 3.66 -8.46 7.65
N SER A 71 2.51 -8.01 7.16
CA SER A 71 2.18 -8.12 5.75
C SER A 71 1.43 -6.89 5.23
N LEU A 72 1.87 -6.42 4.07
CA LEU A 72 1.35 -5.28 3.34
C LEU A 72 0.91 -5.77 1.96
N ASN A 73 -0.40 -5.76 1.72
CA ASN A 73 -0.97 -6.03 0.41
C ASN A 73 -1.33 -4.69 -0.26
N VAL A 74 -0.82 -4.47 -1.47
CA VAL A 74 -1.14 -3.27 -2.25
C VAL A 74 -1.62 -3.70 -3.62
N ARG A 75 -2.89 -3.44 -3.89
CA ARG A 75 -3.48 -3.57 -5.22
C ARG A 75 -3.37 -2.26 -5.96
N VAL A 76 -2.80 -2.28 -7.15
CA VAL A 76 -2.45 -1.11 -7.97
C VAL A 76 -2.63 -1.47 -9.45
N SER A 77 -2.95 -0.49 -10.30
CA SER A 77 -2.89 -0.72 -11.74
C SER A 77 -1.44 -1.02 -12.15
N ALA A 78 -1.23 -1.95 -13.07
CA ALA A 78 0.11 -2.23 -13.56
C ALA A 78 0.70 -1.06 -14.37
N THR A 79 -0.15 -0.24 -14.98
CA THR A 79 0.26 1.02 -15.63
C THR A 79 0.72 2.08 -14.62
N ALA A 80 0.23 2.02 -13.38
CA ALA A 80 0.51 2.99 -12.32
C ALA A 80 1.92 2.89 -11.73
N VAL A 81 2.50 1.69 -11.76
CA VAL A 81 3.63 1.38 -10.92
C VAL A 81 4.90 1.43 -11.75
N SER A 82 5.59 2.57 -11.70
CA SER A 82 6.97 2.60 -12.17
C SER A 82 7.86 1.76 -11.23
N ALA A 83 8.84 1.06 -11.80
CA ALA A 83 9.81 0.28 -11.02
C ALA A 83 10.55 1.11 -9.97
N ALA A 84 10.65 2.44 -10.16
CA ALA A 84 11.23 3.36 -9.19
C ALA A 84 10.43 3.43 -7.88
N ALA A 85 9.10 3.38 -7.95
CA ALA A 85 8.23 3.46 -6.77
C ALA A 85 8.35 2.24 -5.85
N LEU A 86 8.76 1.09 -6.39
CA LEU A 86 8.93 -0.18 -5.66
C LEU A 86 10.35 -0.40 -5.12
N THR A 87 11.31 0.48 -5.42
CA THR A 87 12.71 0.29 -4.95
C THR A 87 12.90 0.45 -3.44
N LYS A 88 11.88 0.95 -2.74
CA LYS A 88 11.88 1.13 -1.28
C LYS A 88 10.64 0.47 -0.73
N LEU A 89 10.69 -0.85 -0.59
CA LEU A 89 9.66 -1.59 0.13
C LEU A 89 10.11 -1.88 1.55
N PRO A 90 9.18 -1.84 2.52
CA PRO A 90 9.52 -2.08 3.91
C PRO A 90 9.99 -3.54 4.04
N SER A 91 10.76 -3.85 5.10
CA SER A 91 11.17 -5.23 5.41
C SER A 91 10.00 -6.17 5.75
N THR A 92 8.77 -5.65 5.72
CA THR A 92 7.51 -6.36 5.83
C THR A 92 7.23 -7.19 4.58
N GLU A 93 6.49 -8.29 4.69
CA GLU A 93 6.07 -9.07 3.53
C GLU A 93 5.14 -8.23 2.64
N VAL A 94 5.61 -7.83 1.45
CA VAL A 94 4.81 -7.04 0.50
C VAL A 94 4.23 -7.93 -0.58
N MET A 95 2.91 -7.96 -0.68
CA MET A 95 2.18 -8.57 -1.78
C MET A 95 1.60 -7.48 -2.68
N LEU A 96 2.07 -7.42 -3.92
CA LEU A 96 1.54 -6.47 -4.90
C LEU A 96 0.57 -7.18 -5.84
N GLU A 97 -0.66 -6.70 -5.86
CA GLU A 97 -1.69 -7.18 -6.77
C GLU A 97 -1.82 -6.21 -7.93
N LEU A 98 -1.32 -6.62 -9.09
CA LEU A 98 -1.42 -5.85 -10.31
C LEU A 98 -2.82 -6.00 -10.91
N THR A 99 -3.46 -4.88 -11.21
CA THR A 99 -4.73 -4.82 -11.93
C THR A 99 -4.52 -4.22 -13.32
N ASP A 100 -5.46 -4.49 -14.22
CA ASP A 100 -5.45 -3.97 -15.58
C ASP A 100 -4.22 -4.38 -16.40
N VAL A 101 -3.76 -5.62 -16.21
CA VAL A 101 -2.62 -6.17 -16.95
C VAL A 101 -3.03 -6.45 -18.40
N SER A 102 -2.60 -5.61 -19.34
CA SER A 102 -2.67 -5.86 -20.78
C SER A 102 -1.39 -6.49 -21.30
N ASP A 103 -1.43 -7.10 -22.48
CA ASP A 103 -0.27 -7.76 -23.10
C ASP A 103 0.95 -6.82 -23.24
N ASP A 104 0.71 -5.53 -23.43
CA ASP A 104 1.75 -4.51 -23.62
C ASP A 104 2.57 -4.23 -22.34
N ILE A 105 2.04 -4.55 -21.16
CA ILE A 105 2.67 -4.27 -19.86
C ILE A 105 3.04 -5.54 -19.09
N VAL A 106 2.80 -6.74 -19.65
CA VAL A 106 3.18 -8.01 -19.02
C VAL A 106 4.70 -8.08 -18.78
N GLU A 107 5.50 -7.55 -19.71
CA GLU A 107 6.95 -7.52 -19.59
C GLU A 107 7.39 -6.62 -18.43
N ASP A 108 6.82 -5.42 -18.33
CA ASP A 108 7.03 -4.50 -17.22
C ASP A 108 6.58 -5.12 -15.89
N ALA A 109 5.41 -5.74 -15.85
CA ALA A 109 4.90 -6.46 -14.68
C ALA A 109 5.84 -7.58 -14.22
N CYS A 110 6.43 -8.32 -15.15
CA CYS A 110 7.44 -9.35 -14.86
C CYS A 110 8.71 -8.75 -14.27
N VAL A 111 9.19 -7.63 -14.83
CA VAL A 111 10.36 -6.91 -14.30
C VAL A 111 10.09 -6.38 -12.89
N LEU A 112 8.88 -5.86 -12.63
CA LEU A 112 8.45 -5.44 -11.30
C LEU A 112 8.44 -6.64 -10.34
N ALA A 113 7.83 -7.76 -10.72
CA ALA A 113 7.76 -8.96 -9.90
C ALA A 113 9.15 -9.50 -9.50
N GLN A 114 10.14 -9.43 -10.41
CA GLN A 114 11.52 -9.82 -10.10
C GLN A 114 12.18 -8.91 -9.07
N LYS A 115 11.91 -7.60 -9.10
CA LYS A 115 12.44 -6.64 -8.11
C LYS A 115 11.80 -6.76 -6.74
N LEU A 116 10.61 -7.34 -6.68
CA LEU A 116 9.86 -7.59 -5.45
C LEU A 116 10.27 -8.88 -4.76
N GLN A 117 10.95 -9.79 -5.46
CA GLN A 117 11.52 -10.95 -4.80
C GLN A 117 12.57 -10.45 -3.81
N PRO A 118 12.56 -10.96 -2.56
CA PRO A 118 13.64 -10.67 -1.63
C PRO A 118 14.93 -11.07 -2.34
N THR A 119 15.82 -10.12 -2.56
CA THR A 119 17.16 -10.41 -3.09
C THR A 119 17.80 -11.36 -2.08
N GLY A 120 17.76 -12.66 -2.39
CA GLY A 120 18.43 -13.66 -1.59
C GLY A 120 19.93 -13.41 -1.66
N GLY A 121 20.55 -13.17 -0.50
CA GLY A 121 21.98 -12.95 -0.34
C GLY A 121 22.30 -12.02 0.81
#